data_AF-A0A9E5Y8D7-F1
#
_entry.id   AF-A0A9E5Y8D7-F1
#
_cell.length_a   1.000
_cell.length_b   1.000
_cell.length_c   1.000
_cell.angle_alpha   90.00
_cell.angle_beta   90.00
_cell.angle_gamma   90.00
#
_symmetry.space_group_name_H-M   'P 1'
#
loop_
_entity.id
_entity.type
_entity.pdbx_description
1 polymer ?
#
loop_
_entity_poly.entity_id
_entity_poly.type
_entity_poly.pdbx_seq_one_letter_code
_entity_poly.pdbx_strand_id
1 'polypeptide(L)'
;TGTLTEGRFGVTDIVTFKKNMDKEGILKYAASVEAHSEHLIAKGIIASSKEIFPVEGFKAIPGKGAEGKVNGKDVKVVSSGYLREHNISFTDERVERLFSQSKTVVFLMIDGEPVGAIALADIIRPESKRAISMLKEMDIKCMMLTGDNKQVAKWVSEEIGLDEYFAEVLPQEKTAKVKEVQSRNLVVAMIGDGVNDAPALAQADVGIAIGTGTDVAVETADIILVKSNPLDVVAIVGLARATYKKMVQNLAWATGYNVLAIPLAAGVLYSSGILLSPAMGAVLMSLSTVIVAINARFLKIVK
;
A
#
# COMPACT_ATOMS: atom_id res chain seq x y z
N THR A 1 7.10 1.83 1.01
CA THR A 1 7.52 0.42 0.92
C THR A 1 6.65 -0.45 1.83
N GLY A 2 6.21 -1.62 1.38
CA GLY A 2 5.46 -2.58 2.22
C GLY A 2 3.95 -2.35 2.34
N THR A 3 3.51 -1.08 2.30
CA THR A 3 2.08 -0.69 2.30
C THR A 3 1.49 -0.69 0.89
N LEU A 4 1.85 0.32 0.07
CA LEU A 4 1.38 0.46 -1.32
C LEU A 4 2.11 -0.46 -2.30
N THR A 5 3.27 -0.94 -1.87
CA THR A 5 4.14 -1.86 -2.60
C THR A 5 4.30 -3.14 -1.80
N GLU A 6 4.76 -4.20 -2.45
CA GLU A 6 4.92 -5.51 -1.82
C GLU A 6 6.14 -5.58 -0.89
N GLY A 7 7.05 -4.60 -0.95
CA GLY A 7 8.31 -4.60 -0.19
C GLY A 7 9.33 -5.59 -0.74
N ARG A 8 9.14 -6.03 -2.00
CA ARG A 8 10.06 -6.93 -2.71
C ARG A 8 10.37 -6.34 -4.08
N PHE A 9 11.65 -6.39 -4.43
CA PHE A 9 12.09 -6.05 -5.77
C PHE A 9 11.60 -7.09 -6.77
N GLY A 10 11.05 -6.62 -7.89
CA GLY A 10 10.69 -7.45 -9.02
C GLY A 10 11.00 -6.76 -10.33
N VAL A 11 11.00 -7.56 -11.41
CA VAL A 11 11.25 -7.06 -12.75
C VAL A 11 10.04 -6.27 -13.23
N THR A 12 10.23 -4.98 -13.51
CA THR A 12 9.17 -4.11 -14.05
C THR A 12 9.26 -3.98 -15.56
N ASP A 13 10.49 -3.93 -16.09
CA ASP A 13 10.73 -3.70 -17.51
C ASP A 13 11.90 -4.53 -18.01
N ILE A 14 11.79 -4.99 -19.25
CA ILE A 14 12.86 -5.69 -19.97
C ILE A 14 13.04 -4.98 -21.31
N VAL A 15 14.25 -4.51 -21.55
CA VAL A 15 14.66 -3.85 -22.80
C VAL A 15 15.54 -4.80 -23.58
N THR A 16 15.12 -5.12 -24.81
CA THR A 16 15.89 -5.94 -25.75
C THR A 16 16.73 -5.04 -26.66
N PHE A 17 18.01 -5.38 -26.85
CA PHE A 17 18.91 -4.65 -27.76
C PHE A 17 19.12 -5.39 -29.08
N LYS A 18 19.00 -6.73 -29.08
CA LYS A 18 19.15 -7.56 -30.29
C LYS A 18 17.83 -8.19 -30.72
N LYS A 19 17.60 -8.27 -32.03
CA LYS A 19 16.37 -8.87 -32.61
C LYS A 19 16.23 -10.37 -32.35
N ASN A 20 17.34 -11.08 -32.13
CA ASN A 20 17.37 -12.52 -31.89
C ASN A 20 17.22 -12.90 -30.41
N MET A 21 16.98 -11.93 -29.53
CA MET A 21 16.73 -12.17 -28.11
C MET A 21 15.42 -11.49 -27.73
N ASP A 22 14.44 -12.29 -27.32
CA ASP A 22 13.19 -11.79 -26.78
C ASP A 22 13.30 -11.53 -25.26
N LYS A 23 12.23 -10.99 -24.68
CA LYS A 23 12.19 -10.64 -23.26
C LYS A 23 12.34 -11.88 -22.37
N GLU A 24 11.72 -13.00 -22.78
CA GLU A 24 11.78 -14.26 -22.04
C GLU A 24 13.20 -14.86 -22.07
N GLY A 25 13.86 -14.82 -23.22
CA GLY A 25 15.26 -15.21 -23.36
C GLY A 25 16.20 -14.40 -22.47
N ILE A 26 16.09 -13.06 -22.47
CA ILE A 26 16.88 -12.20 -21.57
C ILE A 26 16.67 -12.61 -20.11
N LEU A 27 15.41 -12.77 -19.72
CA LEU A 27 15.06 -13.07 -18.34
C LEU A 27 15.58 -14.45 -17.93
N LYS A 28 15.47 -15.44 -18.81
CA LYS A 28 15.94 -16.80 -18.56
C LYS A 28 17.46 -16.86 -18.40
N TYR A 29 18.23 -16.20 -19.27
CA TYR A 29 19.69 -16.13 -19.12
C TYR A 29 20.11 -15.39 -17.84
N ALA A 30 19.47 -14.25 -17.55
CA ALA A 30 19.78 -13.49 -16.34
C ALA A 30 19.42 -14.26 -15.06
N ALA A 31 18.22 -14.83 -14.99
CA ALA A 31 17.77 -15.64 -13.86
C ALA A 31 18.64 -16.88 -13.64
N SER A 32 19.20 -17.46 -14.70
CA SER A 32 20.13 -18.59 -14.59
C SER A 32 21.37 -18.19 -13.79
N VAL A 33 22.07 -17.13 -14.23
CA VAL A 33 23.27 -16.65 -13.51
C VAL A 33 22.93 -16.18 -12.10
N GLU A 34 21.82 -15.46 -11.94
CA GLU A 34 21.40 -14.92 -10.64
C GLU A 34 20.89 -15.99 -9.66
N ALA A 35 20.52 -17.20 -10.12
CA ALA A 35 20.03 -18.29 -9.27
C ALA A 35 20.99 -18.69 -8.14
N HIS A 36 22.28 -18.39 -8.28
CA HIS A 36 23.33 -18.67 -7.31
C HIS A 36 23.72 -17.44 -6.46
N SER A 37 23.03 -16.31 -6.61
CA SER A 37 23.27 -15.06 -5.90
C SER A 37 22.26 -14.86 -4.77
N GLU A 38 22.73 -14.41 -3.61
CA GLU A 38 21.86 -14.14 -2.45
C GLU A 38 21.24 -12.72 -2.46
N HIS A 39 21.62 -11.90 -3.45
CA HIS A 39 21.23 -10.49 -3.51
C HIS A 39 19.72 -10.29 -3.73
N LEU A 40 19.13 -9.22 -3.19
CA LEU A 40 17.70 -8.93 -3.34
C LEU A 40 17.27 -8.73 -4.81
N ILE A 41 18.14 -8.12 -5.61
CA ILE A 41 17.98 -7.97 -7.07
C ILE A 41 17.90 -9.35 -7.74
N ALA A 42 18.80 -10.26 -7.37
CA ALA A 42 18.85 -11.61 -7.91
C ALA A 42 17.52 -12.35 -7.67
N LYS A 43 17.03 -12.30 -6.43
CA LYS A 43 15.72 -12.87 -6.05
C LYS A 43 14.57 -12.31 -6.90
N GLY A 44 14.59 -11.00 -7.19
CA GLY A 44 13.58 -10.37 -8.06
C GLY A 44 13.62 -10.86 -9.50
N ILE A 45 14.82 -11.05 -10.07
CA ILE A 45 15.02 -11.59 -11.42
C ILE A 45 14.60 -13.06 -11.48
N ILE A 46 15.04 -13.88 -10.52
CA ILE A 46 14.72 -15.31 -10.44
C ILE A 46 13.20 -15.50 -10.35
N ALA A 47 12.52 -14.76 -9.46
CA ALA A 47 11.08 -14.86 -9.27
C ALA A 47 10.26 -14.47 -10.51
N SER A 48 10.88 -13.76 -11.45
CA SER A 48 10.24 -13.32 -12.69
C SER A 48 10.42 -14.33 -13.83
N SER A 49 11.33 -15.31 -13.69
CA SER A 49 11.55 -16.37 -14.68
C SER A 49 10.86 -17.68 -14.28
N LYS A 50 10.23 -18.36 -15.23
CA LYS A 50 9.62 -19.70 -15.00
C LYS A 50 10.64 -20.82 -15.02
N GLU A 51 11.68 -20.65 -15.82
CA GLU A 51 12.72 -21.64 -16.05
C GLU A 51 14.10 -21.00 -15.95
N ILE A 52 15.10 -21.80 -15.63
CA ILE A 52 16.50 -21.43 -15.66
C ILE A 52 17.27 -22.49 -16.44
N PHE A 53 18.40 -22.09 -17.02
CA PHE A 53 19.36 -23.00 -17.60
C PHE A 53 20.41 -23.42 -16.54
N PRO A 54 21.06 -24.58 -16.70
CA PRO A 54 22.24 -24.92 -15.92
C PRO A 54 23.34 -23.87 -16.10
N VAL A 55 24.00 -23.52 -15.00
CA VAL A 55 25.13 -22.59 -14.97
C VAL A 55 26.39 -23.35 -14.56
N GLU A 56 27.47 -23.12 -15.30
CA GLU A 56 28.81 -23.57 -14.94
C GLU A 56 29.69 -22.40 -14.51
N GLY A 57 30.54 -22.62 -13.50
CA GLY A 57 31.55 -21.64 -13.09
C GLY A 57 30.99 -20.31 -12.61
N PHE A 58 29.86 -20.33 -11.89
CA PHE A 58 29.28 -19.12 -11.29
C PHE A 58 30.32 -18.36 -10.45
N LYS A 59 30.36 -17.05 -10.63
CA LYS A 59 31.22 -16.15 -9.88
C LYS A 59 30.51 -14.82 -9.62
N ALA A 60 30.44 -14.45 -8.35
CA ALA A 60 30.00 -13.12 -7.96
C ALA A 60 31.09 -12.08 -8.28
N ILE A 61 30.67 -10.91 -8.77
CA ILE A 61 31.51 -9.74 -9.00
C ILE A 61 31.10 -8.69 -7.95
N PRO A 62 31.81 -8.60 -6.80
CA PRO A 62 31.40 -7.76 -5.68
C PRO A 62 31.10 -6.32 -6.09
N GLY A 63 29.90 -5.84 -5.74
CA GLY A 63 29.43 -4.50 -6.05
C GLY A 63 29.11 -4.22 -7.52
N LYS A 64 29.25 -5.21 -8.42
CA LYS A 64 29.10 -5.00 -9.86
C LYS A 64 28.13 -5.96 -10.53
N GLY A 65 27.96 -7.19 -10.03
CA GLY A 65 27.06 -8.17 -10.62
C GLY A 65 27.48 -9.62 -10.40
N ALA A 66 27.13 -10.49 -11.34
CA ALA A 66 27.50 -11.91 -11.36
C ALA A 66 27.80 -12.38 -12.79
N GLU A 67 28.63 -13.42 -12.91
CA GLU A 67 28.97 -14.06 -14.19
C GLU A 67 28.93 -15.60 -14.09
N GLY A 68 28.74 -16.26 -15.23
CA GLY A 68 28.77 -17.71 -15.34
C GLY A 68 28.59 -18.15 -16.80
N LYS A 69 28.82 -19.44 -17.07
CA LYS A 69 28.59 -20.03 -18.39
C LYS A 69 27.22 -20.66 -18.49
N VAL A 70 26.48 -20.27 -19.53
CA VAL A 70 25.13 -20.79 -19.81
C VAL A 70 25.06 -21.23 -21.25
N ASN A 71 24.73 -22.50 -21.50
CA ASN A 71 24.72 -23.10 -22.86
C ASN A 71 26.02 -22.83 -23.64
N GLY A 72 27.18 -22.89 -22.95
CA GLY A 72 28.50 -22.67 -23.54
C GLY A 72 28.87 -21.20 -23.81
N LYS A 73 27.99 -20.24 -23.48
CA LYS A 73 28.24 -18.79 -23.67
C LYS A 73 28.66 -18.14 -22.35
N ASP A 74 29.48 -17.10 -22.43
CA ASP A 74 29.87 -16.31 -21.28
C ASP A 74 28.78 -15.28 -20.97
N VAL A 75 28.06 -15.47 -19.86
CA VAL A 75 26.92 -14.64 -19.48
C VAL A 75 27.24 -13.84 -18.23
N LYS A 76 26.95 -12.54 -18.24
CA LYS A 76 27.07 -11.67 -17.07
C LYS A 76 25.81 -10.86 -16.84
N VAL A 77 25.41 -10.73 -15.59
CA VAL A 77 24.37 -9.78 -15.16
C VAL A 77 25.06 -8.72 -14.34
N VAL A 78 25.11 -7.49 -14.85
CA VAL A 78 25.99 -6.44 -14.32
C VAL A 78 25.30 -5.09 -14.20
N SER A 79 25.72 -4.30 -13.22
CA SER A 79 25.26 -2.92 -13.03
C SER A 79 25.80 -1.98 -14.11
N SER A 80 25.19 -0.79 -14.22
CA SER A 80 25.72 0.28 -15.09
C SER A 80 27.15 0.71 -14.74
N GLY A 81 27.58 0.53 -13.49
CA GLY A 81 28.95 0.81 -13.04
C GLY A 81 29.98 -0.09 -13.71
N TYR A 82 29.64 -1.37 -13.92
CA TYR A 82 30.52 -2.31 -14.60
C TYR A 82 30.81 -1.91 -16.05
N LEU A 83 29.77 -1.49 -16.78
CA LEU A 83 29.90 -1.02 -18.17
C LEU A 83 30.86 0.17 -18.27
N ARG A 84 30.72 1.15 -17.36
CA ARG A 84 31.60 2.33 -17.34
C ARG A 84 33.06 1.97 -17.08
N GLU A 85 33.32 1.09 -16.12
CA GLU A 85 34.69 0.67 -15.77
C GLU A 85 35.39 -0.09 -16.90
N HIS A 86 34.63 -0.85 -17.70
CA HIS A 86 35.17 -1.60 -18.84
C HIS A 86 35.14 -0.79 -20.14
N ASN A 87 34.86 0.51 -20.07
CA ASN A 87 34.73 1.41 -21.24
C ASN A 87 33.74 0.91 -22.30
N ILE A 88 32.69 0.20 -21.87
CA ILE A 88 31.62 -0.26 -22.74
C ILE A 88 30.62 0.88 -22.85
N SER A 89 30.74 1.67 -23.92
CA SER A 89 29.78 2.73 -24.22
C SER A 89 28.44 2.12 -24.63
N PHE A 90 27.39 2.38 -23.85
CA PHE A 90 26.04 1.95 -24.16
C PHE A 90 25.06 3.08 -23.87
N THR A 91 24.25 3.42 -24.87
CA THR A 91 23.26 4.50 -24.81
C THR A 91 21.99 4.01 -25.48
N ASP A 92 20.87 4.03 -24.75
CA ASP A 92 19.55 3.65 -25.25
C ASP A 92 18.52 4.51 -24.50
N GLU A 93 17.73 5.29 -25.24
CA GLU A 93 16.73 6.21 -24.66
C GLU A 93 15.74 5.49 -23.73
N ARG A 94 15.42 4.22 -24.03
CA ARG A 94 14.51 3.41 -23.20
C ARG A 94 15.15 3.10 -21.86
N VAL A 95 16.46 2.85 -21.83
CA VAL A 95 17.22 2.60 -20.60
C VAL A 95 17.42 3.88 -19.80
N GLU A 96 17.69 5.00 -20.46
CA GLU A 96 17.78 6.32 -19.81
C GLU A 96 16.46 6.72 -19.14
N ARG A 97 15.32 6.40 -19.78
CA ARG A 97 13.99 6.57 -19.17
C ARG A 97 13.80 5.72 -17.92
N LEU A 98 14.37 4.51 -17.87
CA LEU A 98 14.28 3.66 -16.68
C LEU A 98 15.15 4.20 -15.54
N PHE A 99 16.32 4.76 -15.85
CA PHE A 99 17.15 5.46 -14.86
C PHE A 99 16.48 6.73 -14.33
N SER A 100 15.80 7.51 -15.18
CA SER A 100 15.08 8.71 -14.72
C SER A 100 13.89 8.39 -13.82
N GLN A 101 13.35 7.17 -13.90
CA GLN A 101 12.38 6.61 -12.97
C GLN A 101 13.01 6.05 -11.69
N SER A 102 14.33 6.19 -11.50
CA SER A 102 15.10 5.61 -10.39
C SER A 102 14.92 4.10 -10.21
N LYS A 103 14.67 3.39 -11.31
CA LYS A 103 14.69 1.93 -11.30
C LYS A 103 16.12 1.44 -11.21
N THR A 104 16.30 0.31 -10.54
CA THR A 104 17.59 -0.38 -10.54
C THR A 104 17.73 -1.13 -11.85
N VAL A 105 18.61 -0.67 -12.73
CA VAL A 105 18.83 -1.32 -14.04
C VAL A 105 20.10 -2.16 -14.00
N VAL A 106 19.97 -3.43 -14.36
CA VAL A 106 21.08 -4.33 -14.65
C VAL A 106 21.09 -4.69 -16.13
N PHE A 107 22.27 -4.98 -16.66
CA PHE A 107 22.50 -5.33 -18.05
C PHE A 107 22.84 -6.81 -18.13
N LEU A 108 22.22 -7.48 -19.10
CA LEU A 108 22.60 -8.81 -19.51
C LEU A 108 23.65 -8.69 -20.62
N MET A 109 24.81 -9.26 -20.35
CA MET A 109 25.92 -9.38 -21.27
C MET A 109 26.05 -10.84 -21.72
N ILE A 110 26.21 -11.07 -23.02
CA ILE A 110 26.53 -12.40 -23.57
C ILE A 110 27.73 -12.23 -24.48
N ASP A 111 28.77 -13.04 -24.24
CA ASP A 111 30.02 -13.07 -24.99
C ASP A 111 30.65 -11.66 -25.14
N GLY A 112 30.56 -10.85 -24.08
CA GLY A 112 31.13 -9.51 -24.01
C GLY A 112 30.24 -8.38 -24.54
N GLU A 113 29.06 -8.67 -25.08
CA GLU A 113 28.15 -7.65 -25.65
C GLU A 113 26.85 -7.50 -24.85
N PRO A 114 26.35 -6.26 -24.65
CA PRO A 114 25.06 -6.03 -24.02
C PRO A 114 23.93 -6.51 -24.95
N VAL A 115 23.16 -7.50 -24.49
CA VAL A 115 22.03 -8.06 -25.26
C VAL A 115 20.67 -7.55 -24.77
N GLY A 116 20.62 -7.06 -23.52
CA GLY A 116 19.43 -6.45 -22.94
C GLY A 116 19.68 -5.81 -21.59
N ALA A 117 18.65 -5.13 -21.09
CA ALA A 117 18.61 -4.58 -19.74
C ALA A 117 17.33 -4.99 -19.02
N ILE A 118 17.44 -5.18 -17.71
CA ILE A 118 16.37 -5.55 -16.82
C ILE A 118 16.28 -4.46 -15.76
N ALA A 119 15.10 -3.83 -15.65
CA ALA A 119 14.83 -2.85 -14.62
C ALA A 119 14.03 -3.51 -13.49
N LEU A 120 14.48 -3.21 -12.27
CA LEU A 120 13.86 -3.66 -11.03
C LEU A 120 13.41 -2.46 -10.20
N ALA A 121 12.24 -2.61 -9.60
CA ALA A 121 11.72 -1.71 -8.59
C ALA A 121 10.92 -2.51 -7.56
N ASP A 122 10.57 -1.88 -6.45
CA ASP A 122 9.58 -2.44 -5.54
C ASP A 122 8.23 -2.55 -6.26
N ILE A 123 7.64 -3.75 -6.26
CA ILE A 123 6.40 -4.02 -7.01
C ILE A 123 5.25 -3.27 -6.32
N ILE A 124 4.55 -2.42 -7.07
CA ILE A 124 3.28 -1.83 -6.63
C ILE A 124 2.24 -2.94 -6.51
N ARG A 125 1.54 -3.01 -5.38
CA ARG A 125 0.48 -4.02 -5.21
C ARG A 125 -0.61 -3.82 -6.27
N PRO A 126 -1.09 -4.89 -6.93
CA PRO A 126 -2.17 -4.78 -7.91
C PRO A 126 -3.42 -4.07 -7.38
N GLU A 127 -3.69 -4.22 -6.09
CA GLU A 127 -4.84 -3.64 -5.41
C GLU A 127 -4.68 -2.15 -5.09
N SER A 128 -3.44 -1.62 -5.03
CA SER A 128 -3.16 -0.25 -4.58
C SER A 128 -3.89 0.79 -5.42
N LYS A 129 -3.78 0.72 -6.74
CA LYS A 129 -4.43 1.68 -7.65
C LYS A 129 -5.95 1.70 -7.47
N ARG A 130 -6.56 0.52 -7.31
CA ARG A 130 -7.99 0.40 -7.06
C ARG A 130 -8.38 0.97 -5.69
N ALA A 131 -7.61 0.67 -4.65
CA ALA A 131 -7.86 1.19 -3.31
C ALA A 131 -7.80 2.72 -3.27
N ILE A 132 -6.78 3.32 -3.89
CA ILE A 132 -6.66 4.78 -4.00
C ILE A 132 -7.86 5.37 -4.76
N SER A 133 -8.27 4.80 -5.89
CA SER A 133 -9.46 5.26 -6.63
C SER A 133 -10.72 5.26 -5.77
N MET A 134 -10.97 4.17 -5.03
CA MET A 134 -12.16 4.06 -4.18
C MET A 134 -12.12 5.03 -2.99
N LEU A 135 -10.95 5.28 -2.40
CA LEU A 135 -10.81 6.31 -1.36
C LEU A 135 -11.08 7.71 -1.90
N LYS A 136 -10.61 8.02 -3.11
CA LYS A 136 -10.89 9.32 -3.75
C LYS A 136 -12.36 9.49 -4.11
N GLU A 137 -13.03 8.44 -4.56
CA GLU A 137 -14.50 8.43 -4.75
C GLU A 137 -15.26 8.68 -3.43
N MET A 138 -14.64 8.35 -2.29
CA MET A 138 -15.16 8.66 -0.96
C MET A 138 -14.80 10.08 -0.48
N ASP A 139 -14.22 10.93 -1.34
CA ASP A 139 -13.74 12.29 -1.02
C ASP A 139 -12.58 12.30 0.00
N ILE A 140 -11.73 11.27 -0.05
CA ILE A 140 -10.53 11.16 0.80
C ILE A 140 -9.29 11.43 -0.03
N LYS A 141 -8.51 12.44 0.39
CA LYS A 141 -7.21 12.75 -0.21
C LYS A 141 -6.20 11.68 0.13
N CYS A 142 -5.51 11.16 -0.88
CA CYS A 142 -4.53 10.10 -0.71
C CYS A 142 -3.12 10.67 -0.89
N MET A 143 -2.30 10.56 0.16
CA MET A 143 -0.92 11.06 0.17
C MET A 143 0.05 9.93 0.49
N MET A 144 1.27 9.98 -0.06
CA MET A 144 2.33 9.02 0.27
C MET A 144 3.48 9.68 1.03
N LEU A 145 3.95 8.98 2.05
CA LEU A 145 5.14 9.35 2.83
C LEU A 145 6.19 8.25 2.64
N THR A 146 7.31 8.56 1.99
CA THR A 146 8.37 7.56 1.74
C THR A 146 9.76 8.12 2.03
N GLY A 147 10.65 7.21 2.45
CA GLY A 147 12.09 7.47 2.54
C GLY A 147 12.83 7.29 1.20
N ASP A 148 12.14 6.78 0.18
CA ASP A 148 12.72 6.66 -1.16
C ASP A 148 12.99 8.03 -1.78
N ASN A 149 13.85 8.05 -2.79
CA ASN A 149 14.18 9.27 -3.51
C ASN A 149 12.96 9.87 -4.24
N LYS A 150 13.09 11.15 -4.62
CA LYS A 150 12.01 11.90 -5.30
C LYS A 150 11.55 11.26 -6.61
N GLN A 151 12.44 10.65 -7.39
CA GLN A 151 12.04 10.05 -8.67
C GLN A 151 11.19 8.79 -8.47
N VAL A 152 11.56 7.91 -7.54
CA VAL A 152 10.76 6.71 -7.20
C VAL A 152 9.41 7.14 -6.65
N ALA A 153 9.39 8.06 -5.69
CA ALA A 153 8.15 8.55 -5.08
C ALA A 153 7.21 9.17 -6.12
N LYS A 154 7.75 9.98 -7.04
CA LYS A 154 6.99 10.57 -8.14
C LYS A 154 6.40 9.50 -9.06
N TRP A 155 7.20 8.53 -9.49
CA TRP A 155 6.74 7.45 -10.37
C TRP A 155 5.62 6.63 -9.72
N VAL A 156 5.78 6.20 -8.46
CA VAL A 156 4.74 5.46 -7.73
C VAL A 156 3.47 6.31 -7.59
N SER A 157 3.62 7.58 -7.25
CA SER A 157 2.50 8.53 -7.10
C SER A 157 1.69 8.68 -8.38
N GLU A 158 2.36 8.82 -9.53
CA GLU A 158 1.73 8.94 -10.85
C GLU A 158 1.06 7.62 -11.27
N GLU A 159 1.70 6.48 -11.02
CA GLU A 159 1.21 5.17 -11.44
C GLU A 159 -0.12 4.79 -10.77
N ILE A 160 -0.27 5.13 -9.48
CA ILE A 160 -1.47 4.81 -8.68
C ILE A 160 -2.44 5.98 -8.48
N GLY A 161 -2.06 7.20 -8.88
CA GLY A 161 -2.93 8.38 -8.89
C GLY A 161 -3.12 9.09 -7.54
N LEU A 162 -2.05 9.22 -6.75
CA LEU A 162 -2.07 9.97 -5.48
C LEU A 162 -2.23 11.48 -5.70
N ASP A 163 -2.70 12.18 -4.67
CA ASP A 163 -2.90 13.64 -4.68
C ASP A 163 -1.61 14.39 -4.31
N GLU A 164 -0.81 13.84 -3.39
CA GLU A 164 0.46 14.43 -2.93
C GLU A 164 1.42 13.32 -2.51
N TYR A 165 2.72 13.60 -2.54
CA TYR A 165 3.73 12.72 -1.97
C TYR A 165 4.83 13.52 -1.29
N PHE A 166 5.44 12.93 -0.27
CA PHE A 166 6.66 13.40 0.35
C PHE A 166 7.71 12.30 0.23
N ALA A 167 8.84 12.65 -0.37
CA ALA A 167 9.97 11.76 -0.60
C ALA A 167 11.13 12.12 0.31
N GLU A 168 12.09 11.20 0.44
CA GLU A 168 13.32 11.37 1.23
C GLU A 168 13.05 11.70 2.71
N VAL A 169 11.91 11.25 3.24
CA VAL A 169 11.49 11.51 4.62
C VAL A 169 12.11 10.48 5.56
N LEU A 170 12.91 10.94 6.52
CA LEU A 170 13.51 10.08 7.53
C LEU A 170 12.45 9.59 8.54
N PRO A 171 12.62 8.42 9.18
CA PRO A 171 11.65 7.90 10.16
C PRO A 171 11.27 8.91 11.25
N GLN A 172 12.23 9.69 11.74
CA GLN A 172 12.01 10.71 12.78
C GLN A 172 11.23 11.93 12.26
N GLU A 173 11.28 12.21 10.97
CA GLU A 173 10.60 13.33 10.32
C GLU A 173 9.15 13.00 9.93
N LYS A 174 8.81 11.70 9.87
CA LYS A 174 7.46 11.25 9.50
C LYS A 174 6.39 11.86 10.41
N THR A 175 6.63 11.88 11.71
CA THR A 175 5.76 12.50 12.71
C THR A 175 5.53 14.00 12.43
N ALA A 176 6.58 14.72 12.05
CA ALA A 176 6.49 16.14 11.72
C ALA A 176 5.67 16.37 10.44
N LYS A 177 5.80 15.48 9.46
CA LYS A 177 4.99 15.51 8.23
C LYS A 177 3.51 15.22 8.48
N VAL A 178 3.20 14.27 9.36
CA VAL A 178 1.81 14.04 9.80
C VAL A 178 1.24 15.30 10.45
N LYS A 179 1.98 15.94 11.36
CA LYS A 179 1.57 17.23 11.96
C LYS A 179 1.38 18.34 10.93
N GLU A 180 2.28 18.42 9.94
CA GLU A 180 2.17 19.38 8.85
C GLU A 180 0.84 19.20 8.10
N VAL A 181 0.47 17.96 7.76
CA VAL A 181 -0.81 17.67 7.08
C VAL A 181 -2.01 17.96 7.98
N GLN A 182 -1.94 17.61 9.27
CA GLN A 182 -3.00 17.93 10.25
C GLN A 182 -3.21 19.45 10.39
N SER A 183 -2.13 20.24 10.33
CA SER A 183 -2.20 21.71 10.38
C SER A 183 -2.96 22.34 9.22
N ARG A 184 -3.21 21.57 8.14
CA ARG A 184 -4.05 21.97 6.99
C ARG A 184 -5.55 21.78 7.28
N ASN A 185 -5.93 21.60 8.54
CA ASN A 185 -7.31 21.36 9.00
C ASN A 185 -7.93 20.09 8.40
N LEU A 186 -7.11 19.05 8.25
CA LEU A 186 -7.50 17.73 7.76
C LEU A 186 -7.47 16.74 8.93
N VAL A 187 -8.42 15.81 8.95
CA VAL A 187 -8.35 14.62 9.82
C VAL A 187 -7.51 13.58 9.09
N VAL A 188 -6.42 13.13 9.71
CA VAL A 188 -5.40 12.30 9.08
C VAL A 188 -5.47 10.88 9.60
N ALA A 189 -5.66 9.93 8.68
CA ALA A 189 -5.39 8.53 8.94
C ALA A 189 -4.00 8.17 8.38
N MET A 190 -3.11 7.65 9.21
CA MET A 190 -1.77 7.18 8.80
C MET A 190 -1.78 5.67 8.63
N ILE A 191 -1.21 5.17 7.54
CA ILE A 191 -1.11 3.74 7.26
C ILE A 191 0.36 3.34 7.10
N GLY A 192 0.82 2.35 7.85
CA GLY A 192 2.24 1.95 7.87
C GLY A 192 2.47 0.54 8.39
N ASP A 193 3.70 0.04 8.30
CA ASP A 193 4.08 -1.33 8.72
C ASP A 193 4.23 -1.50 10.23
N GLY A 194 4.07 -0.41 11.00
CA GLY A 194 4.04 -0.39 12.46
C GLY A 194 5.40 -0.51 13.15
N VAL A 195 6.46 -0.98 12.49
CA VAL A 195 7.80 -1.05 13.08
C VAL A 195 8.54 0.27 12.91
N ASN A 196 8.58 0.78 11.67
CA ASN A 196 9.29 2.02 11.36
C ASN A 196 8.40 3.26 11.45
N ASP A 197 7.07 3.03 11.47
CA ASP A 197 6.05 4.07 11.37
C ASP A 197 5.31 4.31 12.69
N ALA A 198 5.63 3.59 13.77
CA ALA A 198 4.93 3.70 15.06
C ALA A 198 4.74 5.16 15.55
N PRO A 199 5.78 6.01 15.61
CA PRO A 199 5.59 7.41 16.05
C PRO A 199 4.65 8.21 15.15
N ALA A 200 4.64 7.94 13.85
CA ALA A 200 3.76 8.61 12.90
C ALA A 200 2.31 8.07 12.98
N LEU A 201 2.14 6.78 13.26
CA LEU A 201 0.83 6.17 13.52
C LEU A 201 0.18 6.76 14.78
N ALA A 202 0.94 6.89 15.88
CA ALA A 202 0.45 7.50 17.13
C ALA A 202 0.12 8.99 17.01
N GLN A 203 0.75 9.70 16.06
CA GLN A 203 0.52 11.12 15.84
C GLN A 203 -0.74 11.39 15.00
N ALA A 204 -1.15 10.44 14.17
CA ALA A 204 -2.33 10.57 13.33
C ALA A 204 -3.62 10.59 14.16
N ASP A 205 -4.71 11.09 13.58
CA ASP A 205 -6.03 11.01 14.22
C ASP A 205 -6.54 9.56 14.26
N VAL A 206 -6.10 8.74 13.28
CA VAL A 206 -6.30 7.29 13.27
C VAL A 206 -5.03 6.62 12.72
N GLY A 207 -4.37 5.80 13.53
CA GLY A 207 -3.27 4.95 13.11
C GLY A 207 -3.76 3.59 12.61
N ILE A 208 -3.38 3.20 11.39
CA ILE A 208 -3.71 1.90 10.80
C ILE A 208 -2.42 1.13 10.47
N ALA A 209 -2.15 0.06 11.20
CA ALA A 209 -1.03 -0.82 10.90
C ALA A 209 -1.41 -1.84 9.80
N ILE A 210 -0.52 -2.08 8.84
CA ILE A 210 -0.69 -3.07 7.77
C ILE A 210 0.36 -4.18 7.84
N GLY A 211 -0.09 -5.44 7.78
CA GLY A 211 0.82 -6.58 7.82
C GLY A 211 1.35 -6.89 9.21
N THR A 212 2.20 -7.93 9.27
CA THR A 212 2.61 -8.68 10.47
C THR A 212 2.61 -7.84 11.75
N GLY A 213 1.67 -8.19 12.65
CA GLY A 213 1.48 -7.63 13.98
C GLY A 213 2.68 -7.89 14.89
N THR A 214 3.79 -7.22 14.56
CA THR A 214 4.88 -6.99 15.49
C THR A 214 4.30 -6.31 16.73
N ASP A 215 4.78 -6.68 17.92
CA ASP A 215 4.20 -6.20 19.18
C ASP A 215 4.11 -4.66 19.23
N VAL A 216 5.09 -3.98 18.62
CA VAL A 216 5.13 -2.51 18.49
C VAL A 216 3.96 -1.96 17.69
N ALA A 217 3.59 -2.60 16.58
CA ALA A 217 2.45 -2.20 15.76
C ALA A 217 1.12 -2.39 16.50
N VAL A 218 1.02 -3.44 17.31
CA VAL A 218 -0.18 -3.77 18.10
C VAL A 218 -0.39 -2.74 19.21
N GLU A 219 0.68 -2.27 19.85
CA GLU A 219 0.58 -1.28 20.93
C GLU A 219 0.33 0.14 20.44
N THR A 220 0.64 0.45 19.18
CA THR A 220 0.67 1.85 18.69
C THR A 220 -0.47 2.21 17.75
N ALA A 221 -1.05 1.26 17.00
CA ALA A 221 -2.09 1.55 16.03
C ALA A 221 -3.51 1.33 16.59
N ASP A 222 -4.44 2.20 16.21
CA ASP A 222 -5.87 2.06 16.56
C ASP A 222 -6.52 0.89 15.82
N ILE A 223 -6.05 0.59 14.61
CA ILE A 223 -6.58 -0.47 13.75
C ILE A 223 -5.45 -1.30 13.16
N ILE A 224 -5.61 -2.62 13.19
CA ILE A 224 -4.62 -3.57 12.67
C ILE A 224 -5.22 -4.38 11.53
N LEU A 225 -4.61 -4.26 10.35
CA LEU A 225 -4.94 -5.07 9.18
C LEU A 225 -4.15 -6.37 9.18
N VAL A 226 -4.84 -7.46 9.51
CA VAL A 226 -4.27 -8.82 9.54
C VAL A 226 -3.71 -9.21 8.17
N LYS A 227 -4.39 -8.81 7.08
CA LYS A 227 -3.92 -9.03 5.71
C LYS A 227 -3.22 -7.77 5.22
N SER A 228 -2.11 -7.96 4.50
CA SER A 228 -1.42 -6.86 3.82
C SER A 228 -2.13 -6.45 2.53
N ASN A 229 -3.38 -5.99 2.62
CA ASN A 229 -4.18 -5.55 1.47
C ASN A 229 -4.69 -4.11 1.66
N PRO A 230 -4.27 -3.15 0.80
CA PRO A 230 -4.77 -1.77 0.83
C PRO A 230 -6.29 -1.63 0.70
N LEU A 231 -6.98 -2.59 0.08
CA LEU A 231 -8.45 -2.57 -0.02
C LEU A 231 -9.14 -2.70 1.33
N ASP A 232 -8.48 -3.27 2.34
CA ASP A 232 -9.07 -3.40 3.66
C ASP A 232 -9.22 -2.03 4.34
N VAL A 233 -8.38 -1.04 3.99
CA VAL A 233 -8.55 0.36 4.42
C VAL A 233 -9.88 0.92 3.89
N VAL A 234 -10.20 0.64 2.63
CA VAL A 234 -11.47 1.06 2.01
C VAL A 234 -12.65 0.41 2.74
N ALA A 235 -12.55 -0.89 3.04
CA ALA A 235 -13.59 -1.62 3.76
C ALA A 235 -13.82 -1.07 5.16
N ILE A 236 -12.76 -0.71 5.90
CA ILE A 236 -12.86 -0.09 7.22
C ILE A 236 -13.57 1.26 7.15
N VAL A 237 -13.17 2.13 6.21
CA VAL A 237 -13.82 3.44 6.03
C VAL A 237 -15.31 3.27 5.70
N GLY A 238 -15.63 2.32 4.81
CA GLY A 238 -17.01 1.97 4.48
C GLY A 238 -17.80 1.48 5.70
N LEU A 239 -17.20 0.61 6.50
CA LEU A 239 -17.79 0.10 7.75
C LEU A 239 -18.01 1.23 8.77
N ALA A 240 -17.04 2.13 8.95
CA ALA A 240 -17.13 3.27 9.86
C ALA A 240 -18.29 4.19 9.48
N ARG A 241 -18.41 4.55 8.19
CA ARG A 241 -19.53 5.37 7.69
C ARG A 241 -20.89 4.68 7.88
N ALA A 242 -20.99 3.39 7.59
CA ALA A 242 -22.22 2.63 7.76
C ALA A 242 -22.64 2.54 9.24
N THR A 243 -21.67 2.32 10.13
CA THR A 243 -21.86 2.25 11.58
C THR A 243 -22.30 3.60 12.13
N TYR A 244 -21.64 4.69 11.71
CA TYR A 244 -22.02 6.05 12.11
C TYR A 244 -23.44 6.39 11.69
N LYS A 245 -23.82 6.06 10.45
CA LYS A 245 -25.20 6.25 9.97
C LYS A 245 -26.22 5.49 10.84
N LYS A 246 -25.91 4.26 11.25
CA LYS A 246 -26.77 3.47 12.13
C LYS A 246 -26.84 4.03 13.54
N MET A 247 -25.73 4.54 14.07
CA MET A 247 -25.68 5.21 15.36
C MET A 247 -26.60 6.45 15.37
N VAL A 248 -26.54 7.29 14.34
CA VAL A 248 -27.40 8.48 14.21
C VAL A 248 -28.88 8.08 14.12
N GLN A 249 -29.22 7.03 13.36
CA GLN A 249 -30.59 6.51 13.31
C GLN A 249 -31.09 6.03 14.68
N ASN A 250 -30.24 5.30 15.41
CA ASN A 250 -30.58 4.80 16.74
C ASN A 250 -30.76 5.95 17.75
N LEU A 251 -29.90 6.97 17.67
CA LEU A 251 -30.02 8.18 18.48
C LEU A 251 -31.29 8.97 18.17
N ALA A 252 -31.66 9.08 16.88
CA ALA A 252 -32.90 9.72 16.46
C ALA A 252 -34.14 8.98 17.02
N TRP A 253 -34.14 7.65 17.00
CA TRP A 253 -35.20 6.85 17.62
C TRP A 253 -35.25 7.04 19.14
N ALA A 254 -34.12 6.89 19.81
CA ALA A 254 -34.02 7.00 21.26
C ALA A 254 -34.40 8.40 21.76
N THR A 255 -34.08 9.45 21.01
CA THR A 255 -34.45 10.83 21.36
C THR A 255 -35.89 11.14 20.97
N GLY A 256 -36.33 10.70 19.78
CA GLY A 256 -37.62 11.04 19.21
C GLY A 256 -38.81 10.58 20.06
N TYR A 257 -38.77 9.36 20.60
CA TYR A 257 -39.87 8.92 21.48
C TYR A 257 -39.87 9.69 22.82
N ASN A 258 -38.69 10.04 23.36
CA ASN A 258 -38.59 10.82 24.60
C ASN A 258 -39.12 12.24 24.42
N VAL A 259 -38.90 12.85 23.25
CA VAL A 259 -39.47 14.16 22.90
C VAL A 259 -41.00 14.14 22.96
N LEU A 260 -41.64 13.00 22.64
CA LEU A 260 -43.10 12.85 22.77
C LEU A 260 -43.52 12.44 24.18
N ALA A 261 -42.79 11.50 24.81
CA ALA A 261 -43.16 10.93 26.09
C ALA A 261 -43.04 11.92 27.26
N ILE A 262 -42.01 12.78 27.26
CA ILE A 262 -41.77 13.73 28.35
C ILE A 262 -42.90 14.78 28.48
N PRO A 263 -43.31 15.50 27.41
CA PRO A 263 -44.45 16.42 27.48
C PRO A 263 -45.77 15.74 27.86
N LEU A 264 -46.00 14.52 27.37
CA LEU A 264 -47.20 13.74 27.72
C LEU A 264 -47.21 13.33 29.20
N ALA A 265 -46.05 12.98 29.76
CA ALA A 265 -45.90 12.69 31.19
C ALA A 265 -46.00 13.96 32.05
N ALA A 266 -45.52 15.09 31.54
CA ALA A 266 -45.64 16.40 32.20
C ALA A 266 -47.06 16.99 32.17
N GLY A 267 -48.02 16.33 31.50
CA GLY A 267 -49.43 16.70 31.52
C GLY A 267 -49.85 17.73 30.46
N VAL A 268 -49.07 17.92 29.39
CA VAL A 268 -49.42 18.87 28.31
C VAL A 268 -50.79 18.56 27.67
N LEU A 269 -51.19 17.28 27.62
CA LEU A 269 -52.51 16.85 27.10
C LEU A 269 -53.50 16.44 28.21
N TYR A 270 -53.26 16.88 29.45
CA TYR A 270 -54.13 16.52 30.58
C TYR A 270 -55.58 16.98 30.38
N SER A 271 -55.79 18.15 29.76
CA SER A 271 -57.13 18.68 29.43
C SER A 271 -57.92 17.80 28.45
N SER A 272 -57.22 16.97 27.66
CA SER A 272 -57.83 15.98 26.76
C SER A 272 -57.96 14.60 27.41
N GLY A 273 -57.68 14.48 28.71
CA GLY A 273 -57.73 13.23 29.47
C GLY A 273 -56.53 12.31 29.24
N ILE A 274 -55.48 12.77 28.55
CA ILE A 274 -54.30 11.96 28.21
C ILE A 274 -53.16 12.32 29.16
N LEU A 275 -52.79 11.38 30.03
CA LEU A 275 -51.60 11.46 30.88
C LEU A 275 -50.80 10.17 30.74
N LEU A 276 -49.50 10.30 30.43
CA LEU A 276 -48.64 9.15 30.27
C LEU A 276 -48.32 8.55 31.65
N SER A 277 -48.79 7.32 31.92
CA SER A 277 -48.47 6.64 33.17
C SER A 277 -47.05 6.06 33.16
N PRO A 278 -46.42 5.85 34.33
CA PRO A 278 -45.11 5.18 34.42
C PRO A 278 -45.09 3.80 33.73
N ALA A 279 -46.18 3.04 33.82
CA ALA A 279 -46.30 1.74 33.14
C ALA A 279 -46.24 1.87 31.61
N MET A 280 -46.94 2.87 31.04
CA MET A 280 -46.89 3.15 29.60
C MET A 280 -45.49 3.63 29.17
N GLY A 281 -44.83 4.44 30.01
CA GLY A 281 -43.44 4.83 29.81
C GLY A 281 -42.48 3.63 29.73
N ALA A 282 -42.64 2.65 30.61
CA ALA A 282 -41.84 1.42 30.60
C ALA A 282 -42.04 0.59 29.33
N VAL A 283 -43.28 0.52 28.81
CA VAL A 283 -43.58 -0.13 27.52
C VAL A 283 -42.89 0.60 26.36
N LEU A 284 -42.97 1.92 26.30
CA LEU A 284 -42.32 2.73 25.26
C LEU A 284 -40.80 2.59 25.28
N MET A 285 -40.19 2.58 26.47
CA MET A 285 -38.75 2.37 26.64
C MET A 285 -38.33 0.98 26.14
N SER A 286 -39.11 -0.04 26.48
CA SER A 286 -38.86 -1.42 26.03
C SER A 286 -38.97 -1.52 24.51
N LEU A 287 -40.00 -0.91 23.91
CA LEU A 287 -40.20 -0.87 22.47
C LEU A 287 -39.06 -0.15 21.74
N SER A 288 -38.62 1.00 22.26
CA SER A 288 -37.48 1.77 21.71
C SER A 288 -36.21 0.91 21.67
N THR A 289 -35.93 0.17 22.74
CA THR A 289 -34.77 -0.73 22.81
C THR A 289 -34.83 -1.82 21.74
N VAL A 290 -36.00 -2.42 21.54
CA VAL A 290 -36.23 -3.44 20.49
C VAL A 290 -36.05 -2.86 19.09
N ILE A 291 -36.59 -1.66 18.83
CA ILE A 291 -36.46 -0.98 17.53
C ILE A 291 -34.99 -0.70 17.21
N VAL A 292 -34.23 -0.17 18.17
CA VAL A 292 -32.80 0.11 18.03
C VAL A 292 -32.01 -1.18 17.77
N ALA A 293 -32.30 -2.25 18.51
CA ALA A 293 -31.64 -3.55 18.32
C ALA A 293 -31.93 -4.14 16.93
N ILE A 294 -33.18 -4.08 16.47
CA ILE A 294 -33.57 -4.51 15.13
C ILE A 294 -32.87 -3.65 14.07
N ASN A 295 -32.84 -2.33 14.23
CA ASN A 295 -32.18 -1.43 13.28
C ASN A 295 -30.68 -1.71 13.14
N ALA A 296 -30.01 -2.01 14.26
CA ALA A 296 -28.60 -2.39 14.29
C ALA A 296 -28.33 -3.70 13.51
N ARG A 297 -29.24 -4.70 13.59
CA ARG A 297 -29.13 -5.95 12.82
C ARG A 297 -29.19 -5.74 11.31
N PHE A 298 -29.79 -4.65 10.85
CA PHE A 298 -29.82 -4.27 9.43
C PHE A 298 -28.59 -3.46 8.98
N LEU A 299 -27.50 -3.44 9.76
CA LEU A 299 -26.22 -2.94 9.29
C LEU A 299 -25.78 -3.77 8.07
N LYS A 300 -25.64 -3.10 6.93
CA LYS A 300 -25.09 -3.70 5.71
C LYS A 300 -23.71 -3.09 5.49
N ILE A 301 -22.71 -3.95 5.41
CA ILE A 301 -21.36 -3.57 5.00
C ILE A 301 -21.37 -3.57 3.47
N VAL A 302 -21.06 -2.42 2.87
CA VAL A 302 -20.79 -2.36 1.43
C VAL A 302 -19.46 -3.08 1.23
N LYS A 303 -19.48 -4.20 0.51
CA LYS A 303 -18.28 -4.96 0.12
C LYS A 303 -17.52 -4.25 -0.99
#